data_AF-A0A1I5D9G2-F1
#
_entry.id   AF-A0A1I5D9G2-F1
#
_cell.length_a   1.000
_cell.length_b   1.000
_cell.length_c   1.000
_cell.angle_alpha   90.00
_cell.angle_beta   90.00
_cell.angle_gamma   90.00
#
_symmetry.space_group_name_H-M   'P 1'
#
loop_
_entity.id
_entity.type
_entity.pdbx_description
1 polymer ?
#
loop_
_entity_poly.entity_id
_entity_poly.type
_entity_poly.pdbx_seq_one_letter_code
_entity_poly.pdbx_strand_id
1 'polypeptide(L)'
;MAKKIKAIKCPQCGSTKQKRIDEEHFECLNCGSGYLLDTDDITINHNYNYNTPKIPAAPVNKKAVGIFIAILFFGFVWLMVSGMFSKKDSIATAFTNKITWQNETVSQVFTDKNNVIKLFIVGNIGSNTRSYNDKENKKLYWSVYNVASGKTEQLNVFTDISETISLGDITLKPLNDGSIYFVFKKTKVYRYDISENSFVYMNNDLEQTIDKLKTGIASIEINQSYNCLDIVSNTGAKISYFPSTKIQMQYPDKGTTMPNAVLQTKYAVSNSNPNYLIQYQAMQQSGYPVFTNPVFNITFNEKEEQVNATISNQDAERAFVKNHSILPIKNRMHKLIVLGNNNDNVAVAYKENISEGEKYIIELLDNKGSVKWNLKTNFGLIDHTNNTLSTKNELFVTANKTFYLIGTDGKITKTINLEEITLEPKE
;
A
#
# COMPACT_ATOMS: atom_id res chain seq x y z
N MET A 1 -14.32 52.52 -10.57
CA MET A 1 -13.53 52.10 -9.38
C MET A 1 -13.32 50.61 -9.47
N ALA A 2 -12.06 50.15 -9.64
CA ALA A 2 -11.76 48.73 -9.80
C ALA A 2 -11.95 48.01 -8.46
N LYS A 3 -12.90 47.06 -8.38
CA LYS A 3 -12.95 46.10 -7.27
C LYS A 3 -11.63 45.32 -7.29
N LYS A 4 -10.72 45.59 -6.34
CA LYS A 4 -9.55 44.74 -6.08
C LYS A 4 -10.07 43.39 -5.58
N ILE A 5 -10.22 42.42 -6.48
CA ILE A 5 -10.45 41.03 -6.11
C ILE A 5 -9.19 40.57 -5.36
N LYS A 6 -9.32 40.24 -4.07
CA LYS A 6 -8.26 39.57 -3.30
C LYS A 6 -7.82 38.35 -4.12
N ALA A 7 -6.51 38.14 -4.27
CA ALA A 7 -6.00 36.97 -4.99
C ALA A 7 -6.59 35.70 -4.36
N ILE A 8 -7.40 34.99 -5.15
CA ILE A 8 -8.01 33.72 -4.76
C ILE A 8 -6.90 32.69 -4.70
N LYS A 9 -6.76 32.03 -3.55
CA LYS A 9 -5.79 30.96 -3.36
C LYS A 9 -6.45 29.64 -3.75
N CYS A 10 -5.72 28.81 -4.49
CA CYS A 10 -6.11 27.43 -4.76
C CYS A 10 -6.36 26.70 -3.42
N PRO A 11 -7.53 26.08 -3.22
CA PRO A 11 -7.84 25.38 -1.97
C PRO A 11 -6.98 24.13 -1.76
N GLN A 12 -6.42 23.56 -2.83
CA GLN A 12 -5.62 22.33 -2.76
C GLN A 12 -4.14 22.59 -2.46
N CYS A 13 -3.56 23.72 -2.90
CA CYS A 13 -2.12 23.97 -2.75
C CYS A 13 -1.74 25.38 -2.29
N GLY A 14 -2.70 26.29 -2.14
CA GLY A 14 -2.47 27.67 -1.68
C GLY A 14 -1.88 28.62 -2.73
N SER A 15 -1.60 28.14 -3.95
CA SER A 15 -1.14 28.93 -5.10
C SER A 15 -2.10 30.06 -5.46
N THR A 16 -1.57 31.20 -5.89
CA THR A 16 -2.35 32.33 -6.43
C THR A 16 -2.36 32.37 -7.95
N LYS A 17 -1.54 31.52 -8.60
CA LYS A 17 -1.52 31.39 -10.06
C LYS A 17 -2.66 30.48 -10.51
N GLN A 18 -3.65 31.10 -11.14
CA GLN A 18 -4.83 30.44 -11.68
C GLN A 18 -5.11 30.91 -13.11
N LYS A 19 -5.61 29.99 -13.92
CA LYS A 19 -6.21 30.26 -15.21
C LYS A 19 -7.72 30.23 -15.03
N ARG A 20 -8.39 31.33 -15.39
CA ARG A 20 -9.86 31.35 -15.39
C ARG A 20 -10.35 30.54 -16.59
N ILE A 21 -11.13 29.49 -16.33
CA ILE A 21 -11.79 28.69 -17.39
C ILE A 21 -13.11 29.37 -17.77
N ASP A 22 -13.93 29.71 -16.77
CA ASP A 22 -15.16 30.51 -16.93
C ASP A 22 -15.41 31.39 -15.69
N GLU A 23 -16.62 31.95 -15.53
CA GLU A 23 -16.91 32.91 -14.45
C GLU A 23 -16.79 32.30 -13.05
N GLU A 24 -16.99 30.99 -12.90
CA GLU A 24 -16.99 30.29 -11.62
C GLU A 24 -15.85 29.25 -11.52
N HIS A 25 -15.35 28.74 -12.64
CA HIS A 25 -14.29 27.71 -12.69
C HIS A 25 -12.90 28.30 -12.89
N PHE A 26 -11.98 27.89 -12.01
CA PHE A 26 -10.57 28.23 -12.06
C PHE A 26 -9.73 26.96 -12.09
N GLU A 27 -8.66 26.99 -12.88
CA GLU A 27 -7.64 25.95 -12.90
C GLU A 27 -6.38 26.49 -12.25
N CYS A 28 -5.87 25.80 -11.22
CA CYS A 28 -4.61 26.17 -10.62
C CYS A 28 -3.46 25.87 -11.61
N LEU A 29 -2.71 26.89 -12.00
CA LEU A 29 -1.53 26.71 -12.86
C LEU A 29 -0.36 26.07 -12.10
N ASN A 30 -0.40 26.12 -10.77
CA ASN A 30 0.47 25.30 -9.97
C ASN A 30 -0.03 23.85 -9.99
N CYS A 31 -0.96 23.41 -9.14
CA CYS A 31 -1.25 21.98 -8.97
C CYS A 31 -2.17 21.33 -10.04
N GLY A 32 -2.64 22.08 -11.04
CA GLY A 32 -3.53 21.57 -12.10
C GLY A 32 -4.97 21.32 -11.65
N SER A 33 -5.34 21.73 -10.44
CA SER A 33 -6.67 21.48 -9.88
C SER A 33 -7.70 22.45 -10.44
N GLY A 34 -8.81 21.94 -10.96
CA GLY A 34 -10.02 22.74 -11.17
C GLY A 34 -10.72 22.99 -9.82
N TYR A 35 -11.13 24.23 -9.55
CA TYR A 35 -11.97 24.58 -8.41
C TYR A 35 -12.96 25.67 -8.77
N LEU A 36 -14.10 25.63 -8.09
CA LEU A 36 -15.20 26.56 -8.25
C LEU A 36 -15.15 27.64 -7.16
N LEU A 37 -15.42 28.88 -7.54
CA LEU A 37 -15.77 29.93 -6.58
C LEU A 37 -17.25 29.82 -6.27
N ASP A 38 -17.57 29.02 -5.26
CA ASP A 38 -18.92 28.98 -4.73
C ASP A 38 -19.19 30.30 -4.00
N THR A 39 -19.99 31.18 -4.60
CA THR A 39 -20.22 32.53 -4.07
C THR A 39 -21.48 32.64 -3.24
N ASP A 40 -22.35 31.63 -3.17
CA ASP A 40 -23.55 31.66 -2.31
C ASP A 40 -24.02 30.25 -1.91
N ASP A 41 -24.34 30.10 -0.62
CA ASP A 41 -25.16 29.00 -0.09
C ASP A 41 -26.46 28.88 -0.92
N ILE A 42 -26.58 27.86 -1.77
CA ILE A 42 -27.88 27.44 -2.32
C ILE A 42 -28.02 25.94 -2.18
N THR A 43 -28.85 25.54 -1.21
CA THR A 43 -29.30 24.15 -1.08
C THR A 43 -30.34 23.86 -2.16
N ILE A 44 -29.96 23.17 -3.23
CA ILE A 44 -30.90 22.72 -4.27
C ILE A 44 -31.52 21.39 -3.82
N ASN A 45 -32.79 21.43 -3.41
CA ASN A 45 -33.61 20.23 -3.24
C ASN A 45 -34.07 19.73 -4.61
N HIS A 46 -33.57 18.57 -5.05
CA HIS A 46 -34.07 17.89 -6.23
C HIS A 46 -35.40 17.19 -5.91
N ASN A 47 -36.51 17.69 -6.49
CA ASN A 47 -37.75 16.93 -6.63
C ASN A 47 -37.85 16.40 -8.06
N TYR A 48 -37.73 15.09 -8.23
CA TYR A 48 -37.88 14.44 -9.52
C TYR A 48 -39.36 14.28 -9.86
N ASN A 49 -39.85 15.05 -10.83
CA ASN A 49 -41.14 14.80 -11.47
C ASN A 49 -40.88 14.40 -12.93
N TYR A 50 -41.07 13.12 -13.24
CA TYR A 50 -40.86 12.59 -14.59
C TYR A 50 -42.05 12.96 -15.48
N ASN A 51 -41.85 13.91 -16.39
CA ASN A 51 -42.72 14.07 -17.55
C ASN A 51 -41.92 13.75 -18.82
N THR A 52 -42.16 12.57 -19.38
CA THR A 52 -41.59 12.11 -20.65
C THR A 52 -42.21 12.86 -21.84
N PRO A 53 -41.42 13.51 -22.71
CA PRO A 53 -41.90 14.01 -23.99
C PRO A 53 -42.01 12.86 -25.02
N LYS A 54 -43.14 12.79 -25.74
CA LYS A 54 -43.33 11.87 -26.87
C LYS A 54 -42.65 12.45 -28.12
N ILE A 55 -41.64 11.74 -28.65
CA ILE A 55 -40.98 12.03 -29.93
C ILE A 55 -41.71 11.25 -31.04
N PRO A 56 -42.06 11.87 -32.19
CA PRO A 56 -42.67 11.14 -33.30
C PRO A 56 -41.63 10.34 -34.11
N ALA A 57 -42.02 9.14 -34.54
CA ALA A 57 -41.16 8.21 -35.27
C ALA A 57 -40.97 8.62 -36.75
N ALA A 58 -39.76 8.44 -37.26
CA ALA A 58 -39.41 8.63 -38.67
C ALA A 58 -39.90 7.44 -39.54
N PRO A 59 -40.26 7.66 -40.82
CA PRO A 59 -40.76 6.60 -41.69
C PRO A 59 -39.64 5.64 -42.13
N VAL A 60 -39.83 4.35 -41.86
CA VAL A 60 -38.89 3.27 -42.21
C VAL A 60 -39.23 2.68 -43.58
N ASN A 61 -38.27 2.67 -44.50
CA ASN A 61 -38.40 2.04 -45.81
C ASN A 61 -38.29 0.51 -45.70
N LYS A 62 -39.43 -0.19 -45.82
CA LYS A 62 -39.58 -1.64 -45.59
C LYS A 62 -38.73 -2.54 -46.52
N LYS A 63 -38.22 -2.04 -47.64
CA LYS A 63 -37.35 -2.83 -48.55
C LYS A 63 -35.89 -2.91 -48.08
N ALA A 64 -35.39 -1.92 -47.35
CA ALA A 64 -34.01 -1.91 -46.84
C ALA A 64 -33.84 -2.79 -45.58
N VAL A 65 -34.89 -2.89 -44.76
CA VAL A 65 -34.88 -3.72 -43.53
C VAL A 65 -34.85 -5.21 -43.84
N GLY A 66 -35.52 -5.65 -44.92
CA GLY A 66 -35.52 -7.06 -45.34
C GLY A 66 -34.14 -7.58 -45.78
N ILE A 67 -33.35 -6.74 -46.46
CA ILE A 67 -32.00 -7.09 -46.92
C ILE A 67 -31.03 -7.17 -45.73
N PHE A 68 -31.17 -6.28 -44.75
CA PHE A 68 -30.31 -6.26 -43.57
C PHE A 68 -30.50 -7.50 -42.68
N ILE A 69 -31.75 -7.97 -42.53
CA ILE A 69 -32.07 -9.19 -41.77
C ILE A 69 -31.54 -10.44 -42.49
N ALA A 70 -31.60 -10.50 -43.82
CA ALA A 70 -31.08 -11.63 -44.59
C ALA A 70 -29.55 -11.76 -44.48
N ILE A 71 -28.81 -10.64 -44.51
CA ILE A 71 -27.34 -10.64 -44.37
C ILE A 71 -26.93 -11.08 -42.97
N LEU A 72 -27.63 -10.63 -41.92
CA LEU A 72 -27.38 -11.07 -40.55
C LEU A 72 -27.65 -12.57 -40.37
N PHE A 73 -28.71 -13.10 -40.98
CA PHE A 73 -29.05 -14.52 -40.85
C PHE A 73 -28.06 -15.43 -41.58
N PHE A 74 -27.67 -15.10 -42.82
CA PHE A 74 -26.71 -15.90 -43.58
C PHE A 74 -25.27 -15.77 -43.04
N GLY A 75 -24.87 -14.59 -42.54
CA GLY A 75 -23.58 -14.40 -41.87
C GLY A 75 -23.46 -15.19 -40.55
N PHE A 76 -24.56 -15.28 -39.79
CA PHE A 76 -24.61 -16.04 -38.54
C PHE A 76 -24.55 -17.56 -38.76
N VAL A 77 -25.20 -18.05 -39.83
CA VAL A 77 -25.14 -19.48 -40.19
C VAL A 77 -23.75 -19.87 -40.72
N TRP A 78 -23.07 -19.00 -41.47
CA TRP A 78 -21.68 -19.23 -41.91
C TRP A 78 -20.69 -19.32 -40.73
N LEU A 79 -20.87 -18.47 -39.72
CA LEU A 79 -20.09 -18.50 -38.47
C LEU A 79 -20.32 -19.77 -37.66
N MET A 80 -21.55 -20.28 -37.61
CA MET A 80 -21.86 -21.55 -36.92
C MET A 80 -21.25 -22.78 -37.60
N VAL A 81 -21.27 -22.84 -38.94
CA VAL A 81 -20.71 -24.01 -39.68
C VAL A 81 -19.18 -24.01 -39.64
N SER A 82 -18.54 -22.83 -39.59
CA SER A 82 -17.08 -22.71 -39.46
C SER A 82 -16.56 -23.14 -38.07
N GLY A 83 -17.42 -23.09 -37.04
CA GLY A 83 -17.08 -23.51 -35.67
C GLY A 83 -17.08 -25.03 -35.44
N MET A 84 -17.64 -25.83 -36.35
CA MET A 84 -17.80 -27.28 -36.16
C MET A 84 -16.67 -28.15 -36.76
N PHE A 85 -15.68 -27.55 -37.42
CA PHE A 85 -14.56 -28.28 -38.05
C PHE A 85 -13.15 -27.89 -37.55
N SER A 86 -13.03 -27.40 -36.31
CA SER A 86 -11.71 -27.39 -35.65
C SER A 86 -11.44 -28.76 -35.06
N LYS A 87 -10.54 -29.52 -35.69
CA LYS A 87 -9.94 -30.71 -35.07
C LYS A 87 -9.34 -30.28 -33.74
N LYS A 88 -9.90 -30.76 -32.63
CA LYS A 88 -9.27 -30.68 -31.32
C LYS A 88 -8.07 -31.63 -31.36
N ASP A 89 -6.89 -31.09 -31.65
CA ASP A 89 -5.67 -31.73 -31.19
C ASP A 89 -5.75 -31.73 -29.67
N SER A 90 -6.03 -32.91 -29.11
CA SER A 90 -5.93 -33.13 -27.68
C SER A 90 -4.45 -33.09 -27.32
N ILE A 91 -3.91 -31.89 -27.14
CA ILE A 91 -2.71 -31.71 -26.34
C ILE A 91 -3.12 -32.15 -24.94
N ALA A 92 -2.70 -33.36 -24.56
CA ALA A 92 -2.72 -33.79 -23.18
C ALA A 92 -1.76 -32.86 -22.42
N THR A 93 -2.28 -31.73 -21.92
CA THR A 93 -1.61 -30.99 -20.87
C THR A 93 -1.58 -31.91 -19.67
N ALA A 94 -0.40 -32.45 -19.38
CA ALA A 94 -0.13 -33.06 -18.10
C ALA A 94 -0.35 -31.97 -17.04
N PHE A 95 -1.54 -31.92 -16.46
CA PHE A 95 -1.80 -31.09 -15.29
C PHE A 95 -1.02 -31.68 -14.13
N THR A 96 0.20 -31.18 -13.92
CA THR A 96 0.90 -31.40 -12.66
C THR A 96 0.05 -30.74 -11.57
N ASN A 97 -0.50 -31.54 -10.65
CA ASN A 97 -1.15 -31.04 -9.45
C ASN A 97 -0.11 -30.21 -8.69
N LYS A 98 -0.35 -28.89 -8.59
CA LYS A 98 0.52 -27.97 -7.83
C LYS A 98 -0.30 -27.39 -6.71
N ILE A 99 0.23 -27.47 -5.50
CA ILE A 99 -0.32 -26.76 -4.34
C ILE A 99 0.25 -25.35 -4.37
N THR A 100 -0.62 -24.35 -4.34
CA THR A 100 -0.24 -22.94 -4.41
C THR A 100 -1.05 -22.12 -3.42
N TRP A 101 -0.61 -20.88 -3.20
CA TRP A 101 -1.36 -19.89 -2.43
C TRP A 101 -2.71 -19.57 -3.09
N GLN A 102 -3.74 -19.40 -2.26
CA GLN A 102 -5.09 -19.05 -2.68
C GLN A 102 -5.37 -17.55 -2.47
N ASN A 103 -6.58 -17.11 -2.86
CA ASN A 103 -7.00 -15.71 -2.82
C ASN A 103 -6.96 -15.10 -1.42
N GLU A 104 -7.15 -15.90 -0.36
CA GLU A 104 -7.09 -15.46 1.04
C GLU A 104 -5.65 -15.42 1.57
N THR A 105 -4.77 -14.66 0.90
CA THR A 105 -3.37 -14.50 1.32
C THR A 105 -2.98 -13.06 1.61
N VAL A 106 -2.20 -12.90 2.66
CA VAL A 106 -1.47 -11.66 2.96
C VAL A 106 0.02 -11.95 2.93
N SER A 107 0.81 -10.92 2.65
CA SER A 107 2.26 -11.05 2.70
C SER A 107 2.91 -9.77 3.20
N GLN A 108 4.12 -9.94 3.72
CA GLN A 108 4.96 -8.84 4.16
C GLN A 108 6.39 -9.10 3.67
N VAL A 109 6.93 -8.16 2.90
CA VAL A 109 8.33 -8.16 2.49
C VAL A 109 9.24 -7.77 3.65
N PHE A 110 10.39 -8.42 3.73
CA PHE A 110 11.46 -8.07 4.66
C PHE A 110 12.84 -8.42 4.06
N THR A 111 13.89 -7.98 4.74
CA THR A 111 15.26 -8.44 4.48
C THR A 111 15.75 -9.24 5.68
N ASP A 112 16.39 -10.37 5.43
CA ASP A 112 17.01 -11.16 6.50
C ASP A 112 18.34 -10.54 6.97
N LYS A 113 18.97 -11.15 7.98
CA LYS A 113 20.27 -10.72 8.51
C LYS A 113 21.40 -10.67 7.47
N ASN A 114 21.26 -11.37 6.35
CA ASN A 114 22.22 -11.39 5.25
C ASN A 114 21.82 -10.42 4.12
N ASN A 115 20.84 -9.56 4.36
CA ASN A 115 20.25 -8.63 3.40
C ASN A 115 19.64 -9.32 2.16
N VAL A 116 19.14 -10.54 2.32
CA VAL A 116 18.37 -11.23 1.29
C VAL A 116 16.90 -10.84 1.42
N ILE A 117 16.30 -10.40 0.32
CA ILE A 117 14.87 -10.05 0.28
C ILE A 117 14.04 -11.33 0.35
N LYS A 118 13.06 -11.34 1.24
CA LYS A 118 12.13 -12.45 1.47
C LYS A 118 10.70 -11.95 1.62
N LEU A 119 9.76 -12.86 1.41
CA LEU A 119 8.34 -12.66 1.69
C LEU A 119 7.93 -13.57 2.85
N PHE A 120 7.33 -12.98 3.89
CA PHE A 120 6.55 -13.72 4.86
C PHE A 120 5.11 -13.77 4.36
N ILE A 121 4.55 -14.96 4.16
CA ILE A 121 3.23 -15.15 3.55
C ILE A 121 2.35 -15.92 4.52
N VAL A 122 1.12 -15.47 4.71
CA VAL A 122 0.10 -16.16 5.51
C VAL A 122 -1.17 -16.30 4.69
N GLY A 123 -1.79 -17.48 4.71
CA GLY A 123 -3.07 -17.71 4.07
C GLY A 123 -3.38 -19.17 3.82
N ASN A 124 -4.39 -19.41 2.99
CA ASN A 124 -4.77 -20.75 2.58
C ASN A 124 -3.94 -21.23 1.39
N ILE A 125 -3.73 -22.54 1.34
CA ILE A 125 -3.11 -23.23 0.21
C ILE A 125 -4.12 -24.20 -0.38
N GLY A 126 -4.02 -24.46 -1.68
CA GLY A 126 -4.93 -25.36 -2.38
C GLY A 126 -4.33 -25.86 -3.68
N SER A 127 -4.88 -26.95 -4.22
CA SER A 127 -4.51 -27.44 -5.54
C SER A 127 -5.14 -26.59 -6.63
N ASN A 128 -4.41 -26.38 -7.72
CA ASN A 128 -4.93 -25.81 -8.96
C ASN A 128 -5.95 -26.72 -9.69
N THR A 129 -6.20 -27.94 -9.21
CA THR A 129 -7.22 -28.86 -9.74
C THR A 129 -8.46 -28.93 -8.85
N ARG A 130 -9.65 -28.99 -9.47
CA ARG A 130 -11.01 -28.99 -8.87
C ARG A 130 -11.30 -30.08 -7.82
N SER A 131 -10.31 -30.88 -7.41
CA SER A 131 -10.47 -32.03 -6.52
C SER A 131 -9.73 -31.92 -5.19
N TYR A 132 -9.21 -30.74 -4.83
CA TYR A 132 -8.67 -30.55 -3.47
C TYR A 132 -9.84 -30.48 -2.48
N ASN A 133 -9.89 -31.47 -1.59
CA ASN A 133 -10.97 -31.62 -0.61
C ASN A 133 -11.15 -30.34 0.22
N ASP A 134 -12.40 -29.91 0.37
CA ASP A 134 -12.87 -28.76 1.19
C ASP A 134 -12.39 -28.75 2.65
N LYS A 135 -11.83 -29.85 3.15
CA LYS A 135 -11.29 -29.96 4.51
C LYS A 135 -9.90 -29.34 4.67
N GLU A 136 -9.06 -29.38 3.64
CA GLU A 136 -7.71 -28.78 3.69
C GLU A 136 -7.71 -27.29 3.31
N ASN A 137 -8.73 -26.84 2.58
CA ASN A 137 -9.01 -25.43 2.28
C ASN A 137 -9.36 -24.58 3.52
N LYS A 138 -9.39 -25.15 4.73
CA LYS A 138 -9.69 -24.45 5.98
C LYS A 138 -8.48 -24.25 6.89
N LYS A 139 -7.35 -24.89 6.59
CA LYS A 139 -6.12 -24.72 7.38
C LYS A 139 -5.40 -23.45 6.96
N LEU A 140 -4.94 -22.69 7.94
CA LEU A 140 -4.09 -21.54 7.70
C LEU A 140 -2.62 -21.98 7.70
N TYR A 141 -1.84 -21.49 6.74
CA TYR A 141 -0.41 -21.73 6.65
C TYR A 141 0.35 -20.42 6.74
N TRP A 142 1.62 -20.52 7.16
CA TRP A 142 2.59 -19.46 6.99
C TRP A 142 3.84 -19.98 6.30
N SER A 143 4.54 -19.10 5.60
CA SER A 143 5.79 -19.44 4.93
C SER A 143 6.78 -18.29 4.89
N VAL A 144 8.03 -18.65 4.65
CA VAL A 144 9.11 -17.72 4.30
C VAL A 144 9.60 -18.08 2.91
N TYR A 145 9.39 -17.19 1.95
CA TYR A 145 9.79 -17.35 0.55
C TYR A 145 11.01 -16.49 0.23
N ASN A 146 12.06 -17.12 -0.29
CA ASN A 146 13.27 -16.43 -0.74
C ASN A 146 13.11 -15.95 -2.18
N VAL A 147 13.08 -14.63 -2.35
CA VAL A 147 12.84 -13.97 -3.64
C VAL A 147 14.00 -14.23 -4.62
N ALA A 148 15.24 -14.24 -4.13
CA ALA A 148 16.42 -14.42 -4.96
C ALA A 148 16.56 -15.87 -5.46
N SER A 149 16.34 -16.87 -4.61
CA SER A 149 16.42 -18.28 -5.03
C SER A 149 15.13 -18.82 -5.64
N GLY A 150 14.00 -18.16 -5.40
CA GLY A 150 12.68 -18.61 -5.82
C GLY A 150 12.16 -19.82 -5.04
N LYS A 151 12.63 -20.03 -3.81
CA LYS A 151 12.32 -21.22 -2.99
C LYS A 151 11.60 -20.83 -1.70
N THR A 152 10.66 -21.66 -1.29
CA THR A 152 10.05 -21.62 0.05
C THR A 152 11.00 -22.27 1.05
N GLU A 153 11.53 -21.48 1.99
CA GLU A 153 12.51 -21.93 2.99
C GLU A 153 11.82 -22.51 4.24
N GLN A 154 10.64 -21.99 4.58
CA GLN A 154 9.80 -22.49 5.67
C GLN A 154 8.35 -22.54 5.21
N LEU A 155 7.63 -23.59 5.59
CA LEU A 155 6.19 -23.75 5.36
C LEU A 155 5.63 -24.55 6.53
N ASN A 156 4.72 -23.96 7.28
CA ASN A 156 4.11 -24.58 8.45
C ASN A 156 2.63 -24.24 8.54
N VAL A 157 1.87 -25.08 9.25
CA VAL A 157 0.43 -24.91 9.51
C VAL A 157 0.22 -24.27 10.89
N PHE A 158 -0.79 -23.41 11.01
CA PHE A 158 -1.30 -22.98 12.32
C PHE A 158 -2.16 -24.09 12.92
N THR A 159 -1.69 -24.72 13.99
CA THR A 159 -2.40 -25.83 14.65
C THR A 159 -3.53 -25.36 15.58
N ASP A 160 -3.46 -24.11 16.01
CA ASP A 160 -4.37 -23.45 16.94
C ASP A 160 -5.42 -22.55 16.26
N ILE A 161 -5.44 -22.55 14.92
CA ILE A 161 -6.44 -21.85 14.10
C ILE A 161 -7.17 -22.89 13.24
N SER A 162 -8.42 -23.20 13.63
CA SER A 162 -9.30 -24.11 12.90
C SER A 162 -10.52 -23.42 12.30
N GLU A 163 -10.61 -22.09 12.45
CA GLU A 163 -11.76 -21.28 12.07
C GLU A 163 -11.68 -20.89 10.59
N THR A 164 -12.84 -20.62 9.97
CA THR A 164 -12.88 -20.05 8.62
C THR A 164 -12.14 -18.71 8.59
N ILE A 165 -11.36 -18.52 7.53
CA ILE A 165 -10.49 -17.36 7.32
C ILE A 165 -11.18 -16.38 6.39
N SER A 166 -11.15 -15.10 6.77
CA SER A 166 -11.43 -13.98 5.88
C SER A 166 -10.20 -13.07 5.85
N LEU A 167 -9.89 -12.46 4.70
CA LEU A 167 -8.81 -11.48 4.60
C LEU A 167 -8.96 -10.32 5.60
N GLY A 168 -10.21 -9.94 5.93
CA GLY A 168 -10.49 -8.89 6.91
C GLY A 168 -10.13 -9.28 8.35
N ASP A 169 -9.95 -10.57 8.64
CA ASP A 169 -9.57 -11.08 9.95
C ASP A 169 -8.06 -11.06 10.18
N ILE A 170 -7.27 -10.77 9.15
CA ILE A 170 -5.82 -10.89 9.18
C ILE A 170 -5.17 -9.52 9.11
N THR A 171 -4.27 -9.24 10.06
CA THR A 171 -3.30 -8.15 9.95
C THR A 171 -1.90 -8.71 10.02
N LEU A 172 -1.06 -8.39 9.02
CA LEU A 172 0.34 -8.79 8.97
C LEU A 172 1.18 -7.54 8.73
N LYS A 173 1.96 -7.11 9.73
CA LYS A 173 2.76 -5.88 9.65
C LYS A 173 4.06 -6.01 10.45
N PRO A 174 5.15 -5.37 10.01
CA PRO A 174 6.39 -5.31 10.76
C PRO A 174 6.32 -4.25 11.86
N LEU A 175 7.08 -4.45 12.92
CA LEU A 175 7.44 -3.40 13.87
C LEU A 175 8.94 -3.09 13.73
N ASN A 176 9.37 -1.95 14.27
CA ASN A 176 10.76 -1.50 14.23
C ASN A 176 11.74 -2.33 15.10
N ASP A 177 11.24 -3.38 15.76
CA ASP A 177 11.99 -4.31 16.60
C ASP A 177 12.63 -5.46 15.80
N GLY A 178 12.50 -5.44 14.46
CA GLY A 178 13.05 -6.48 13.60
C GLY A 178 12.16 -7.72 13.51
N SER A 179 10.90 -7.63 13.93
CA SER A 179 9.93 -8.72 13.84
C SER A 179 8.74 -8.37 12.95
N ILE A 180 8.11 -9.41 12.40
CA ILE A 180 6.82 -9.32 11.70
C ILE A 180 5.74 -9.88 12.62
N TYR A 181 4.66 -9.13 12.79
CA TYR A 181 3.54 -9.52 13.63
C TYR A 181 2.35 -9.94 12.77
N PHE A 182 1.78 -11.08 13.12
CA PHE A 182 0.55 -11.60 12.55
C PHE A 182 -0.52 -11.57 13.64
N VAL A 183 -1.60 -10.83 13.39
CA VAL A 183 -2.77 -10.76 14.26
C VAL A 183 -3.97 -11.35 13.54
N PHE A 184 -4.60 -12.33 14.17
CA PHE A 184 -5.79 -13.03 13.66
C PHE A 184 -7.01 -12.70 14.51
N LYS A 185 -8.09 -12.26 13.86
CA LYS A 185 -9.38 -11.85 14.46
C LYS A 185 -9.22 -10.89 15.63
N LYS A 186 -8.18 -10.05 15.58
CA LYS A 186 -7.81 -9.12 16.65
C LYS A 186 -7.64 -9.77 18.02
N THR A 187 -7.46 -11.09 18.14
CA THR A 187 -7.40 -11.76 19.46
C THR A 187 -6.16 -12.61 19.61
N LYS A 188 -5.69 -13.24 18.53
CA LYS A 188 -4.47 -14.04 18.52
C LYS A 188 -3.34 -13.23 17.89
N VAL A 189 -2.18 -13.20 18.53
CA VAL A 189 -0.99 -12.53 18.02
C VAL A 189 0.19 -13.48 18.00
N TYR A 190 0.92 -13.44 16.89
CA TYR A 190 2.13 -14.22 16.66
C TYR A 190 3.23 -13.27 16.20
N ARG A 191 4.47 -13.63 16.50
CA ARG A 191 5.67 -12.89 16.13
C ARG A 191 6.60 -13.79 15.33
N TYR A 192 6.98 -13.34 14.14
CA TYR A 192 8.11 -13.87 13.39
C TYR A 192 9.35 -13.02 13.68
N ASP A 193 10.32 -13.57 14.41
CA ASP A 193 11.63 -12.95 14.61
C ASP A 193 12.51 -13.21 13.38
N ILE A 194 12.86 -12.14 12.67
CA ILE A 194 13.64 -12.24 11.42
C ILE A 194 15.08 -12.73 11.69
N SER A 195 15.64 -12.41 12.86
CA SER A 195 17.03 -12.73 13.18
C SER A 195 17.21 -14.20 13.56
N GLU A 196 16.22 -14.75 14.25
CA GLU A 196 16.17 -16.14 14.70
C GLU A 196 15.49 -17.07 13.69
N ASN A 197 14.75 -16.53 12.72
CA ASN A 197 13.82 -17.26 11.85
C ASN A 197 12.83 -18.12 12.66
N SER A 198 12.33 -17.55 13.76
CA SER A 198 11.44 -18.22 14.71
C SER A 198 10.05 -17.59 14.67
N PHE A 199 9.01 -18.43 14.75
CA PHE A 199 7.61 -17.97 14.78
C PHE A 199 6.94 -18.44 16.07
N VAL A 200 6.45 -17.49 16.86
CA VAL A 200 5.99 -17.76 18.24
C VAL A 200 4.60 -17.17 18.46
N TYR A 201 3.74 -17.94 19.13
CA TYR A 201 2.47 -17.46 19.65
C TYR A 201 2.68 -16.64 20.93
N MET A 202 2.23 -15.39 20.93
CA MET A 202 2.62 -14.40 21.94
C MET A 202 1.60 -14.24 23.07
N ASN A 203 0.33 -14.64 22.91
CA ASN A 203 -0.72 -14.36 23.90
C ASN A 203 -0.38 -14.87 25.31
N ASN A 204 0.14 -16.09 25.44
CA ASN A 204 0.46 -16.66 26.74
C ASN A 204 1.51 -15.82 27.50
N ASP A 205 2.55 -15.36 26.80
CA ASP A 205 3.58 -14.49 27.38
C ASP A 205 2.98 -13.12 27.78
N LEU A 206 2.09 -12.57 26.95
CA LEU A 206 1.41 -11.30 27.23
C LEU A 206 0.52 -11.40 28.49
N GLU A 207 -0.29 -12.45 28.60
CA GLU A 207 -1.21 -12.65 29.74
C GLU A 207 -0.46 -12.96 31.05
N GLN A 208 0.73 -13.58 30.96
CA GLN A 208 1.59 -13.84 32.12
C GLN A 208 2.39 -12.62 32.55
N THR A 209 2.90 -11.83 31.60
CA THR A 209 3.83 -10.72 31.86
C THR A 209 3.11 -9.41 32.18
N ILE A 210 1.88 -9.22 31.69
CA ILE A 210 1.13 -7.96 31.84
C ILE A 210 -0.04 -8.19 32.80
N ASP A 211 0.06 -7.64 34.01
CA ASP A 211 -0.94 -7.85 35.09
C ASP A 211 -2.37 -7.56 34.66
N LYS A 212 -2.58 -6.50 33.87
CA LYS A 212 -3.90 -6.10 33.36
C LYS A 212 -4.50 -7.09 32.34
N LEU A 213 -3.69 -7.99 31.78
CA LEU A 213 -4.12 -8.99 30.80
C LEU A 213 -4.36 -10.37 31.41
N LYS A 214 -4.14 -10.57 32.72
CA LYS A 214 -4.42 -11.84 33.40
C LYS A 214 -5.88 -12.29 33.32
N THR A 215 -6.80 -11.36 33.07
CA THR A 215 -8.23 -11.65 32.82
C THR A 215 -8.51 -12.09 31.38
N GLY A 216 -7.47 -12.18 30.54
CA GLY A 216 -7.56 -12.42 29.12
C GLY A 216 -7.61 -11.16 28.27
N ILE A 217 -7.43 -11.37 26.97
CA ILE A 217 -7.33 -10.35 25.93
C ILE A 217 -8.66 -10.25 25.17
N ALA A 218 -9.25 -9.05 25.13
CA ALA A 218 -10.44 -8.75 24.35
C ALA A 218 -10.09 -8.37 22.90
N SER A 219 -9.05 -7.56 22.72
CA SER A 219 -8.55 -7.22 21.38
C SER A 219 -7.06 -6.87 21.36
N ILE A 220 -6.41 -7.05 20.20
CA ILE A 220 -5.04 -6.69 19.88
C ILE A 220 -5.02 -6.12 18.46
N GLU A 221 -4.33 -5.02 18.26
CA GLU A 221 -4.08 -4.41 16.95
C GLU A 221 -2.61 -4.01 16.82
N ILE A 222 -2.08 -4.05 15.60
CA ILE A 222 -0.72 -3.57 15.31
C ILE A 222 -0.79 -2.07 15.03
N ASN A 223 -0.19 -1.26 15.89
CA ASN A 223 -0.12 0.18 15.73
C ASN A 223 1.22 0.57 15.06
N GLN A 224 1.19 0.69 13.74
CA GLN A 224 2.37 1.11 12.96
C GLN A 224 2.76 2.57 13.20
N SER A 225 1.81 3.42 13.64
CA SER A 225 2.09 4.83 13.94
C SER A 225 3.04 4.98 15.12
N TYR A 226 2.99 4.06 16.09
CA TYR A 226 3.84 4.09 17.29
C TYR A 226 4.80 2.89 17.41
N ASN A 227 4.76 1.94 16.49
CA ASN A 227 5.49 0.67 16.51
C ASN A 227 5.19 -0.21 17.74
N CYS A 228 3.92 -0.40 18.06
CA CYS A 228 3.50 -1.20 19.21
C CYS A 228 2.30 -2.10 18.91
N LEU A 229 1.96 -2.95 19.88
CA LEU A 229 0.69 -3.66 19.95
C LEU A 229 -0.27 -2.89 20.85
N ASP A 230 -1.40 -2.45 20.33
CA ASP A 230 -2.48 -1.88 21.14
C ASP A 230 -3.40 -3.02 21.59
N ILE A 231 -3.48 -3.22 22.90
CA ILE A 231 -4.16 -4.34 23.55
C ILE A 231 -5.27 -3.81 24.45
N VAL A 232 -6.44 -4.43 24.37
CA VAL A 232 -7.57 -4.22 25.29
C VAL A 232 -7.81 -5.52 26.04
N SER A 233 -7.80 -5.46 27.37
CA SER A 233 -8.13 -6.62 28.22
C SER A 233 -9.63 -6.90 28.22
N ASN A 234 -10.04 -8.09 28.71
CA ASN A 234 -11.45 -8.43 28.96
C ASN A 234 -12.14 -7.50 29.97
N THR A 235 -11.40 -6.74 30.77
CA THR A 235 -11.92 -5.73 31.68
C THR A 235 -11.97 -4.31 31.07
N GLY A 236 -11.56 -4.16 29.80
CA GLY A 236 -11.55 -2.89 29.08
C GLY A 236 -10.29 -2.03 29.31
N ALA A 237 -9.26 -2.55 29.98
CA ALA A 237 -8.01 -1.83 30.18
C ALA A 237 -7.22 -1.75 28.86
N LYS A 238 -6.80 -0.54 28.49
CA LYS A 238 -6.05 -0.25 27.25
C LYS A 238 -4.55 -0.16 27.51
N ILE A 239 -3.75 -0.84 26.70
CA ILE A 239 -2.30 -0.98 26.86
C ILE A 239 -1.65 -0.95 25.47
N SER A 240 -0.76 0.00 25.22
CA SER A 240 0.22 -0.05 24.15
C SER A 240 1.47 -0.78 24.66
N TYR A 241 1.79 -1.92 24.04
CA TYR A 241 2.89 -2.79 24.43
C TYR A 241 3.98 -2.83 23.36
N PHE A 242 5.23 -2.68 23.78
CA PHE A 242 6.42 -2.68 22.93
C PHE A 242 7.18 -4.00 23.13
N PRO A 243 7.06 -4.99 22.23
CA PRO A 243 7.41 -6.37 22.60
C PRO A 243 8.90 -6.63 22.90
N SER A 244 9.82 -5.99 22.17
CA SER A 244 11.26 -6.21 22.38
C SER A 244 11.79 -5.56 23.66
N THR A 245 11.22 -4.43 24.08
CA THR A 245 11.63 -3.70 25.29
C THR A 245 10.72 -3.99 26.49
N LYS A 246 9.60 -4.65 26.25
CA LYS A 246 8.52 -4.94 27.20
C LYS A 246 7.91 -3.70 27.86
N ILE A 247 8.08 -2.52 27.24
CA ILE A 247 7.50 -1.27 27.74
C ILE A 247 5.97 -1.33 27.59
N GLN A 248 5.28 -0.85 28.62
CA GLN A 248 3.82 -0.75 28.66
C GLN A 248 3.42 0.71 28.87
N MET A 249 2.55 1.22 28.00
CA MET A 249 2.06 2.60 28.08
C MET A 249 0.56 2.63 27.83
N GLN A 250 -0.15 3.59 28.43
CA GLN A 250 -1.54 3.86 28.04
C GLN A 250 -1.63 4.87 26.88
N TYR A 251 -0.63 5.75 26.78
CA TYR A 251 -0.59 6.87 25.85
C TYR A 251 0.82 6.96 25.25
N PRO A 252 1.13 6.24 24.15
CA PRO A 252 2.48 6.20 23.57
C PRO A 252 2.93 7.53 22.98
N ASP A 253 1.99 8.45 22.78
CA ASP A 253 2.20 9.81 22.28
C ASP A 253 2.80 10.76 23.33
N LYS A 254 2.77 10.36 24.61
CA LYS A 254 3.48 11.02 25.70
C LYS A 254 4.85 10.36 25.81
N GLY A 255 5.81 10.91 25.05
CA GLY A 255 7.12 10.31 24.79
C GLY A 255 7.83 9.71 26.01
N THR A 256 8.61 8.65 25.77
CA THR A 256 9.45 7.99 26.77
C THR A 256 10.92 8.31 26.51
N THR A 257 11.75 8.30 27.54
CA THR A 257 13.20 8.40 27.39
C THR A 257 13.73 7.18 26.64
N MET A 258 14.44 7.41 25.53
CA MET A 258 15.18 6.38 24.80
C MET A 258 16.66 6.43 25.23
N PRO A 259 17.12 5.52 26.10
CA PRO A 259 18.45 5.62 26.71
C PRO A 259 19.60 5.50 25.70
N ASN A 260 19.40 4.74 24.61
CA ASN A 260 20.42 4.44 23.60
C ASN A 260 19.94 4.84 22.20
N ALA A 261 19.25 5.98 22.09
CA ALA A 261 18.79 6.46 20.80
C ALA A 261 19.96 6.88 19.89
N VAL A 262 19.85 6.53 18.61
CA VAL A 262 20.79 6.93 17.56
C VAL A 262 20.11 7.85 16.57
N LEU A 263 20.87 8.81 16.03
CA LEU A 263 20.37 9.69 14.98
C LEU A 263 20.26 8.92 13.67
N GLN A 264 19.06 8.87 13.09
CA GLN A 264 18.80 8.19 11.81
C GLN A 264 18.21 9.15 10.79
N THR A 265 18.62 9.00 9.53
CA THR A 265 18.01 9.67 8.38
C THR A 265 16.76 8.91 7.94
N LYS A 266 15.65 9.64 7.78
CA LYS A 266 14.36 9.15 7.33
C LYS A 266 13.79 10.07 6.25
N TYR A 267 12.74 9.60 5.61
CA TYR A 267 12.10 10.31 4.52
C TYR A 267 10.58 10.34 4.72
N ALA A 268 9.99 11.49 4.42
CA ALA A 268 8.55 11.72 4.47
C ALA A 268 8.09 12.42 3.20
N VAL A 269 6.80 12.30 2.91
CA VAL A 269 6.14 13.02 1.83
C VAL A 269 5.45 14.24 2.41
N SER A 270 5.64 15.41 1.82
CA SER A 270 4.95 16.62 2.27
C SER A 270 3.44 16.54 2.05
N ASN A 271 2.69 17.15 2.96
CA ASN A 271 1.27 17.39 2.85
C ASN A 271 0.98 18.60 1.94
N SER A 272 1.39 18.49 0.69
CA SER A 272 1.16 19.48 -0.36
C SER A 272 0.93 18.78 -1.69
N ASN A 273 0.33 19.49 -2.65
CA ASN A 273 0.27 19.03 -4.03
C ASN A 273 0.83 20.14 -4.95
N PRO A 274 1.94 19.96 -5.68
CA PRO A 274 2.75 18.74 -5.79
C PRO A 274 3.37 18.34 -4.44
N ASN A 275 3.70 17.06 -4.33
CA ASN A 275 4.37 16.51 -3.17
C ASN A 275 5.88 16.80 -3.26
N TYR A 276 6.50 17.02 -2.11
CA TYR A 276 7.93 17.18 -1.96
C TYR A 276 8.48 16.07 -1.07
N LEU A 277 9.66 15.59 -1.41
CA LEU A 277 10.38 14.61 -0.59
C LEU A 277 11.13 15.35 0.52
N ILE A 278 10.79 15.02 1.77
CA ILE A 278 11.44 15.58 2.95
C ILE A 278 12.43 14.57 3.47
N GLN A 279 13.70 14.96 3.59
CA GLN A 279 14.70 14.23 4.36
C GLN A 279 14.71 14.81 5.77
N TYR A 280 14.64 13.97 6.79
CA TYR A 280 14.71 14.40 8.18
C TYR A 280 15.56 13.48 9.03
N GLN A 281 16.21 14.03 10.05
CA GLN A 281 16.95 13.25 11.04
C GLN A 281 16.14 13.17 12.33
N ALA A 282 15.98 11.96 12.85
CA ALA A 282 15.26 11.70 14.09
C ALA A 282 16.07 10.79 15.01
N MET A 283 15.94 11.00 16.32
CA MET A 283 16.49 10.07 17.31
C MET A 283 15.61 8.83 17.36
N GLN A 284 16.17 7.65 17.13
CA GLN A 284 15.44 6.39 17.14
C GLN A 284 16.16 5.33 17.95
N GLN A 285 15.38 4.49 18.63
CA GLN A 285 15.85 3.26 19.26
C GLN A 285 14.87 2.15 18.90
N SER A 286 15.39 1.03 18.39
CA SER A 286 14.57 -0.13 18.03
C SER A 286 13.76 -0.61 19.24
N GLY A 287 12.47 -0.88 19.05
CA GLY A 287 11.59 -1.35 20.11
C GLY A 287 11.07 -0.28 21.08
N TYR A 288 11.39 1.00 20.88
CA TYR A 288 10.91 2.09 21.73
C TYR A 288 9.77 2.89 21.06
N PRO A 289 8.92 3.58 21.86
CA PRO A 289 7.88 4.45 21.36
C PRO A 289 8.43 5.54 20.44
N VAL A 290 7.96 5.56 19.19
CA VAL A 290 8.29 6.62 18.23
C VAL A 290 7.14 6.80 17.25
N PHE A 291 6.71 8.05 17.06
CA PHE A 291 5.74 8.37 16.01
C PHE A 291 6.39 8.28 14.63
N THR A 292 5.84 7.46 13.74
CA THR A 292 6.46 7.13 12.45
C THR A 292 6.04 8.02 11.29
N ASN A 293 4.95 8.77 11.44
CA ASN A 293 4.33 9.51 10.33
C ASN A 293 4.24 11.03 10.62
N PRO A 294 5.37 11.72 10.90
CA PRO A 294 5.37 13.16 11.07
C PRO A 294 4.87 13.88 9.81
N VAL A 295 4.03 14.90 9.98
CA VAL A 295 3.46 15.65 8.87
C VAL A 295 4.27 16.92 8.60
N PHE A 296 4.77 17.05 7.36
CA PHE A 296 5.49 18.23 6.90
C PHE A 296 4.64 19.04 5.92
N ASN A 297 4.55 20.35 6.13
CA ASN A 297 3.89 21.29 5.22
C ASN A 297 4.94 22.11 4.47
N ILE A 298 4.62 22.58 3.26
CA ILE A 298 5.54 23.39 2.46
C ILE A 298 5.14 24.86 2.54
N THR A 299 6.14 25.71 2.75
CA THR A 299 5.99 27.16 2.64
C THR A 299 6.57 27.62 1.30
N PHE A 300 5.81 28.46 0.60
CA PHE A 300 6.17 29.01 -0.70
C PHE A 300 6.42 30.52 -0.61
N ASN A 301 7.33 31.04 -1.43
CA ASN A 301 7.49 32.48 -1.61
C ASN A 301 6.42 33.05 -2.56
N GLU A 302 6.45 34.37 -2.78
CA GLU A 302 5.53 35.06 -3.70
C GLU A 302 5.64 34.57 -5.16
N LYS A 303 6.78 33.97 -5.53
CA LYS A 303 7.01 33.37 -6.87
C LYS A 303 6.53 31.93 -6.96
N GLU A 304 6.01 31.37 -5.86
CA GLU A 304 5.59 29.97 -5.69
C GLU A 304 6.74 28.96 -5.74
N GLU A 305 7.95 29.41 -5.41
CA GLU A 305 9.07 28.51 -5.19
C GLU A 305 9.02 28.03 -3.74
N GLN A 306 9.23 26.73 -3.52
CA GLN A 306 9.34 26.18 -2.18
C GLN A 306 10.52 26.82 -1.44
N VAL A 307 10.26 27.33 -0.24
CA VAL A 307 11.27 28.02 0.59
C VAL A 307 11.69 27.13 1.75
N ASN A 308 10.72 26.46 2.38
CA ASN A 308 10.97 25.66 3.56
C ASN A 308 9.89 24.58 3.76
N ALA A 309 10.23 23.55 4.52
CA ALA A 309 9.29 22.60 5.09
C ALA A 309 9.09 22.91 6.58
N THR A 310 7.85 22.83 7.06
CA THR A 310 7.49 23.06 8.47
C THR A 310 6.80 21.83 9.05
N ILE A 311 7.02 21.60 10.34
CA ILE A 311 6.42 20.51 11.12
C ILE A 311 5.85 21.12 12.39
N SER A 312 4.74 20.57 12.91
CA SER A 312 4.20 21.02 14.19
C SER A 312 5.15 20.63 15.34
N ASN A 313 5.19 21.42 16.41
CA ASN A 313 6.00 21.07 17.59
C ASN A 313 5.62 19.69 18.14
N GLN A 314 4.32 19.38 18.15
CA GLN A 314 3.80 18.11 18.62
C GLN A 314 4.31 16.91 17.79
N ASP A 315 4.29 17.01 16.46
CA ASP A 315 4.80 15.94 15.59
C ASP A 315 6.33 15.82 15.70
N ALA A 316 7.03 16.94 15.77
CA ALA A 316 8.48 16.97 15.92
C ALA A 316 8.93 16.32 17.22
N GLU A 317 8.25 16.60 18.33
CA GLU A 317 8.52 15.98 19.63
C GLU A 317 8.22 14.48 19.62
N ARG A 318 7.05 14.06 19.12
CA ARG A 318 6.62 12.65 19.08
C ARG A 318 7.46 11.78 18.17
N ALA A 319 7.91 12.32 17.03
CA ALA A 319 8.78 11.64 16.08
C ALA A 319 10.28 11.89 16.37
N PHE A 320 10.61 12.63 17.44
CA PHE A 320 11.97 12.99 17.85
C PHE A 320 12.81 13.61 16.73
N VAL A 321 12.19 14.43 15.88
CA VAL A 321 12.84 15.12 14.76
C VAL A 321 13.83 16.15 15.29
N LYS A 322 15.06 16.14 14.75
CA LYS A 322 16.14 17.07 15.10
C LYS A 322 16.40 18.11 14.02
N ASN A 323 16.29 17.69 12.77
CA ASN A 323 16.36 18.58 11.62
C ASN A 323 15.64 17.94 10.42
N HIS A 324 15.35 18.76 9.43
CA HIS A 324 14.74 18.35 8.19
C HIS A 324 15.04 19.35 7.08
N SER A 325 14.96 18.88 5.84
CA SER A 325 15.11 19.69 4.64
C SER A 325 14.32 19.09 3.48
N ILE A 326 13.90 19.95 2.56
CA ILE A 326 13.35 19.50 1.28
C ILE A 326 14.51 18.96 0.45
N LEU A 327 14.40 17.71 -0.01
CA LEU A 327 15.40 17.14 -0.89
C LEU A 327 15.26 17.78 -2.29
N PRO A 328 16.34 18.33 -2.88
CA PRO A 328 16.25 19.06 -4.14
C PRO A 328 16.10 18.11 -5.33
N ILE A 329 14.85 17.74 -5.61
CA ILE A 329 14.47 16.92 -6.77
C ILE A 329 14.10 17.80 -7.96
N LYS A 330 14.47 17.37 -9.17
CA LYS A 330 14.16 18.11 -10.41
C LYS A 330 12.71 17.91 -10.85
N ASN A 331 12.16 16.73 -10.59
CA ASN A 331 10.86 16.33 -11.10
C ASN A 331 9.75 16.85 -10.19
N ARG A 332 8.68 17.33 -10.83
CA ARG A 332 7.43 17.63 -10.16
C ARG A 332 6.72 16.31 -9.83
N MET A 333 6.53 16.01 -8.55
CA MET A 333 6.01 14.72 -8.12
C MET A 333 4.57 14.84 -7.60
N HIS A 334 3.66 14.06 -8.16
CA HIS A 334 2.28 13.91 -7.70
C HIS A 334 2.05 12.49 -7.18
N LYS A 335 1.21 12.34 -6.15
CA LYS A 335 0.98 11.04 -5.48
C LYS A 335 2.30 10.37 -5.09
N LEU A 336 3.25 11.15 -4.59
CA LEU A 336 4.57 10.66 -4.19
C LEU A 336 4.45 9.64 -3.06
N ILE A 337 5.25 8.57 -3.14
CA ILE A 337 5.33 7.49 -2.17
C ILE A 337 6.81 7.25 -1.89
N VAL A 338 7.18 7.15 -0.61
CA VAL A 338 8.47 6.59 -0.21
C VAL A 338 8.32 5.07 -0.19
N LEU A 339 9.04 4.36 -1.07
CA LEU A 339 9.00 2.90 -1.17
C LEU A 339 9.97 2.24 -0.19
N GLY A 340 11.00 2.96 0.24
CA GLY A 340 11.99 2.48 1.19
C GLY A 340 13.27 3.29 1.12
N ASN A 341 14.09 3.18 2.15
CA ASN A 341 15.39 3.85 2.19
C ASN A 341 16.42 2.98 2.91
N ASN A 342 17.68 3.20 2.57
CA ASN A 342 18.82 2.75 3.35
C ASN A 342 19.62 3.98 3.81
N ASN A 343 20.86 3.80 4.27
CA ASN A 343 21.67 4.90 4.80
C ASN A 343 22.01 5.96 3.75
N ASP A 344 22.12 5.55 2.48
CA ASP A 344 22.68 6.39 1.42
C ASP A 344 21.64 6.77 0.36
N ASN A 345 20.53 6.03 0.26
CA ASN A 345 19.59 6.13 -0.85
C ASN A 345 18.15 6.02 -0.38
N VAL A 346 17.24 6.61 -1.17
CA VAL A 346 15.80 6.52 -1.01
C VAL A 346 15.16 6.16 -2.34
N ALA A 347 14.27 5.18 -2.32
CA ALA A 347 13.45 4.80 -3.46
C ALA A 347 12.07 5.44 -3.33
N VAL A 348 11.60 6.04 -4.41
CA VAL A 348 10.30 6.70 -4.47
C VAL A 348 9.50 6.26 -5.68
N ALA A 349 8.18 6.35 -5.58
CA ALA A 349 7.29 6.29 -6.73
C ALA A 349 6.45 7.57 -6.80
N TYR A 350 6.25 8.11 -7.99
CA TYR A 350 5.39 9.27 -8.20
C TYR A 350 4.75 9.24 -9.59
N LYS A 351 3.78 10.12 -9.79
CA LYS A 351 3.16 10.42 -11.09
C LYS A 351 3.58 11.81 -11.53
N GLU A 352 3.80 12.03 -12.83
CA GLU A 352 4.20 13.36 -13.34
C GLU A 352 3.04 14.37 -13.28
N ASN A 353 1.80 13.88 -13.21
CA ASN A 353 0.58 14.68 -13.10
C ASN A 353 -0.53 13.90 -12.35
N ILE A 354 -1.69 14.52 -12.18
CA ILE A 354 -2.85 13.93 -11.46
C ILE A 354 -3.89 13.27 -12.38
N SER A 355 -3.63 13.20 -13.68
CA SER A 355 -4.57 12.67 -14.66
C SER A 355 -4.95 11.21 -14.37
N GLU A 356 -6.18 10.88 -14.71
CA GLU A 356 -6.66 9.50 -14.63
C GLU A 356 -5.87 8.61 -15.60
N GLY A 357 -5.49 7.42 -15.16
CA GLY A 357 -4.70 6.48 -15.96
C GLY A 357 -3.18 6.69 -15.92
N GLU A 358 -2.70 7.85 -15.44
CA GLU A 358 -1.28 8.16 -15.28
C GLU A 358 -0.57 7.06 -14.48
N LYS A 359 0.60 6.64 -14.96
CA LYS A 359 1.37 5.53 -14.37
C LYS A 359 2.46 6.04 -13.46
N TYR A 360 2.87 5.19 -12.51
CA TYR A 360 3.96 5.53 -11.63
C TYR A 360 5.31 5.47 -12.36
N ILE A 361 6.16 6.44 -12.08
CA ILE A 361 7.60 6.38 -12.30
C ILE A 361 8.24 6.02 -10.96
N ILE A 362 9.18 5.09 -10.98
CA ILE A 362 9.97 4.72 -9.81
C ILE A 362 11.38 5.28 -9.98
N GLU A 363 11.90 5.91 -8.93
CA GLU A 363 13.27 6.45 -8.92
C GLU A 363 14.03 5.98 -7.69
N LEU A 364 15.33 5.75 -7.87
CA LEU A 364 16.28 5.68 -6.77
C LEU A 364 17.08 6.98 -6.74
N LEU A 365 17.04 7.64 -5.60
CA LEU A 365 17.74 8.89 -5.34
C LEU A 365 18.87 8.63 -4.32
N ASP A 366 19.98 9.34 -4.47
CA ASP A 366 20.95 9.46 -3.38
C ASP A 366 20.43 10.40 -2.28
N ASN A 367 21.16 10.48 -1.16
CA ASN A 367 20.83 11.35 -0.03
C ASN A 367 20.90 12.87 -0.32
N LYS A 368 21.27 13.28 -1.54
CA LYS A 368 21.28 14.67 -2.02
C LYS A 368 20.19 14.94 -3.04
N GLY A 369 19.38 13.94 -3.41
CA GLY A 369 18.32 14.06 -4.41
C GLY A 369 18.76 13.82 -5.85
N SER A 370 19.99 13.35 -6.08
CA SER A 370 20.46 12.98 -7.42
C SER A 370 19.86 11.64 -7.82
N VAL A 371 19.27 11.59 -9.03
CA VAL A 371 18.71 10.35 -9.59
C VAL A 371 19.86 9.40 -9.96
N LYS A 372 19.84 8.20 -9.38
CA LYS A 372 20.74 7.09 -9.76
C LYS A 372 20.20 6.29 -10.94
N TRP A 373 18.90 5.99 -10.90
CA TRP A 373 18.16 5.41 -12.00
C TRP A 373 16.68 5.77 -11.87
N ASN A 374 15.96 5.68 -12.98
CA ASN A 374 14.51 5.78 -13.02
C ASN A 374 13.93 4.65 -13.88
N LEU A 375 12.70 4.27 -13.58
CA LEU A 375 11.94 3.25 -14.29
C LEU A 375 10.53 3.78 -14.55
N LYS A 376 10.21 3.98 -15.83
CA LYS A 376 8.82 4.19 -16.26
C LYS A 376 8.07 2.87 -16.19
N THR A 377 6.98 2.83 -15.43
CA THR A 377 6.22 1.60 -15.20
C THR A 377 4.87 1.64 -15.90
N ASN A 378 4.19 0.48 -15.94
CA ASN A 378 2.77 0.38 -16.29
C ASN A 378 1.86 0.34 -15.05
N PHE A 379 2.39 0.66 -13.86
CA PHE A 379 1.68 0.52 -12.60
C PHE A 379 0.68 1.66 -12.41
N GLY A 380 -0.60 1.32 -12.29
CA GLY A 380 -1.65 2.28 -11.94
C GLY A 380 -1.75 2.50 -10.43
N LEU A 381 -1.44 1.45 -9.66
CA LEU A 381 -1.52 1.39 -8.20
C LEU A 381 -0.26 0.71 -7.63
N ILE A 382 0.25 1.28 -6.54
CA ILE A 382 1.35 0.73 -5.74
C ILE A 382 0.84 0.61 -4.30
N ASP A 383 1.12 -0.51 -3.64
CA ASP A 383 0.87 -0.67 -2.20
C ASP A 383 1.86 0.23 -1.45
N HIS A 384 1.39 1.07 -0.54
CA HIS A 384 2.24 2.01 0.19
C HIS A 384 3.00 1.37 1.36
N THR A 385 2.67 0.13 1.73
CA THR A 385 3.08 -0.46 3.01
C THR A 385 3.90 -1.74 2.87
N ASN A 386 4.00 -2.30 1.66
CA ASN A 386 4.66 -3.58 1.41
C ASN A 386 5.78 -3.46 0.37
N ASN A 387 6.76 -2.61 0.66
CA ASN A 387 7.93 -2.36 -0.18
C ASN A 387 9.19 -2.32 0.70
N THR A 388 10.35 -2.57 0.10
CA THR A 388 11.62 -2.42 0.82
C THR A 388 12.76 -2.12 -0.13
N LEU A 389 13.70 -1.28 0.32
CA LEU A 389 14.97 -1.06 -0.34
C LEU A 389 16.06 -1.79 0.45
N SER A 390 16.72 -2.76 -0.17
CA SER A 390 17.82 -3.47 0.48
C SER A 390 19.06 -2.58 0.63
N THR A 391 19.99 -3.00 1.50
CA THR A 391 21.30 -2.34 1.62
C THR A 391 22.15 -2.46 0.35
N LYS A 392 21.82 -3.40 -0.54
CA LYS A 392 22.45 -3.58 -1.86
C LYS A 392 21.79 -2.72 -2.95
N ASN A 393 20.82 -1.87 -2.62
CA ASN A 393 20.03 -1.07 -3.55
C ASN A 393 19.15 -1.88 -4.51
N GLU A 394 18.75 -3.08 -4.10
CA GLU A 394 17.68 -3.81 -4.77
C GLU A 394 16.35 -3.37 -4.16
N LEU A 395 15.40 -3.00 -5.00
CA LEU A 395 14.11 -2.49 -4.58
C LEU A 395 13.05 -3.56 -4.80
N PHE A 396 12.31 -3.89 -3.76
CA PHE A 396 11.12 -4.72 -3.86
C PHE A 396 9.87 -3.83 -3.81
N VAL A 397 9.00 -3.98 -4.80
CA VAL A 397 7.77 -3.18 -4.93
C VAL A 397 6.56 -4.08 -5.11
N THR A 398 5.49 -3.77 -4.40
CA THR A 398 4.18 -4.41 -4.58
C THR A 398 3.27 -3.48 -5.37
N ALA A 399 2.83 -3.91 -6.55
CA ALA A 399 1.99 -3.10 -7.45
C ALA A 399 0.94 -3.97 -8.14
N ASN A 400 -0.31 -3.49 -8.22
CA ASN A 400 -1.43 -4.23 -8.81
C ASN A 400 -1.58 -5.69 -8.30
N LYS A 401 -1.30 -5.95 -7.00
CA LYS A 401 -1.25 -7.29 -6.38
C LYS A 401 -0.15 -8.24 -6.87
N THR A 402 0.80 -7.73 -7.64
CA THR A 402 2.00 -8.45 -8.09
C THR A 402 3.24 -7.88 -7.42
N PHE A 403 4.24 -8.72 -7.22
CA PHE A 403 5.50 -8.36 -6.59
C PHE A 403 6.60 -8.24 -7.63
N TYR A 404 7.41 -7.18 -7.53
CA TYR A 404 8.49 -6.90 -8.47
C TYR A 404 9.79 -6.70 -7.72
N LEU A 405 10.85 -7.38 -8.16
CA LEU A 405 12.21 -7.07 -7.78
C LEU A 405 12.83 -6.20 -8.87
N ILE A 406 13.31 -5.02 -8.48
CA ILE A 406 14.01 -4.07 -9.33
C ILE A 406 15.49 -4.11 -8.92
N GLY A 407 16.36 -4.39 -9.88
CA GLY A 407 17.80 -4.48 -9.69
C GLY A 407 18.45 -3.11 -9.49
N THR A 408 19.74 -3.13 -9.20
CA THR A 408 20.55 -1.92 -8.97
C THR A 408 20.68 -1.02 -10.21
N ASP A 409 20.38 -1.55 -11.40
CA ASP A 409 20.35 -0.82 -12.67
C ASP A 409 18.97 -0.24 -13.01
N GLY A 410 17.98 -0.38 -12.12
CA GLY A 410 16.62 0.12 -12.31
C GLY A 410 15.73 -0.77 -13.20
N LYS A 411 16.17 -1.97 -13.58
CA LYS A 411 15.34 -2.90 -14.35
C LYS A 411 14.63 -3.90 -13.46
N ILE A 412 13.43 -4.32 -13.88
CA ILE A 412 12.72 -5.42 -13.25
C ILE A 412 13.49 -6.71 -13.54
N THR A 413 14.01 -7.34 -12.48
CA THR A 413 14.77 -8.60 -12.56
C THR A 413 13.88 -9.81 -12.27
N LYS A 414 12.81 -9.63 -11.49
CA LYS A 414 11.81 -10.66 -11.21
C LYS A 414 10.41 -10.10 -11.05
N THR A 415 9.43 -10.90 -11.45
CA THR A 415 8.01 -10.72 -11.20
C THR A 415 7.51 -11.96 -10.46
N ILE A 416 6.77 -11.78 -9.37
CA ILE A 416 6.28 -12.88 -8.54
C ILE A 416 4.77 -12.72 -8.35
N ASN A 417 4.04 -13.79 -8.65
CA ASN A 417 2.63 -13.98 -8.31
C ASN A 417 2.53 -15.09 -7.26
N LEU A 418 1.85 -14.84 -6.14
CA LEU A 418 1.78 -15.83 -5.06
C LEU A 418 1.12 -17.13 -5.51
N GLU A 419 0.10 -17.03 -6.36
CA GLU A 419 -0.63 -18.16 -6.95
C GLU A 419 0.25 -19.05 -7.86
N GLU A 420 1.43 -18.59 -8.27
CA GLU A 420 2.39 -19.35 -9.08
C GLU A 420 3.48 -20.03 -8.23
N ILE A 421 3.58 -19.69 -6.94
CA ILE A 421 4.54 -20.31 -6.02
C ILE A 421 4.04 -21.72 -5.69
N THR A 422 4.81 -22.73 -6.12
CA THR A 422 4.53 -24.14 -5.79
C THR A 422 5.00 -24.44 -4.36
N LEU A 423 4.14 -25.10 -3.59
CA LEU A 423 4.33 -25.41 -2.18
C LEU A 423 4.36 -26.92 -1.96
N GLU A 424 5.17 -27.35 -1.00
CA GLU A 424 5.32 -28.75 -0.58
C GLU A 424 5.04 -28.83 0.92
N PRO A 425 3.76 -28.85 1.35
CA PRO A 425 3.42 -29.00 2.76
C PRO A 425 3.89 -30.39 3.24
N LYS A 426 4.52 -30.43 4.41
CA LYS A 426 4.85 -31.70 5.07
C LYS A 426 3.56 -32.26 5.69
N GLU A 427 3.29 -33.55 5.44
CA GLU A 427 2.14 -34.27 6.00
C GLU A 427 2.19 -34.37 7.53
#